data_AF-A0A2W6XIN2-F1
#
_entry.id   AF-A0A2W6XIN2-F1
#
_cell.length_a   1.000
_cell.length_b   1.000
_cell.length_c   1.000
_cell.angle_alpha   90.00
_cell.angle_beta   90.00
_cell.angle_gamma   90.00
#
_symmetry.space_group_name_H-M   'P 1'
#
loop_
_entity.id
_entity.type
_entity.pdbx_description
1 polymer ?
#
loop_
_entity_poly.entity_id
_entity_poly.type
_entity_poly.pdbx_seq_one_letter_code
_entity_poly.pdbx_strand_id
1 'polypeptide(L)'
;MSDTIHIQIDRADGSLQRLIGLVERRGFHIDGMSMFDEGAFRRIALTVRGRDAARCLDNLGRQIDRLFGVRRLPDEAMRSEAA
;
A
#
# COMPACT_ATOMS: atom_id res chain seq x y z
N MET A 1 -14.94 7.99 2.49
CA MET A 1 -14.07 8.31 1.35
C MET A 1 -12.90 7.34 1.36
N SER A 2 -12.48 6.86 0.21
CA SER A 2 -11.41 5.87 0.09
C SER A 2 -10.23 6.53 -0.63
N ASP A 3 -9.02 6.22 -0.17
CA ASP A 3 -7.77 6.75 -0.68
C ASP A 3 -6.92 5.61 -1.22
N THR A 4 -6.18 5.85 -2.30
CA THR A 4 -5.30 4.84 -2.89
C THR A 4 -3.86 5.12 -2.50
N ILE A 5 -3.16 4.09 -2.00
CA ILE A 5 -1.74 4.13 -1.69
C ILE A 5 -1.00 3.26 -2.70
N HIS A 6 0.04 3.82 -3.32
CA HIS A 6 0.92 3.09 -4.22
C HIS A 6 2.13 2.56 -3.46
N ILE A 7 2.39 1.26 -3.64
CA ILE A 7 3.34 0.52 -2.82
C ILE A 7 4.13 -0.43 -3.71
N GLN A 8 5.43 -0.50 -3.52
CA GLN A 8 6.27 -1.54 -4.08
C GLN A 8 6.55 -2.59 -3.00
N ILE A 9 6.40 -3.85 -3.35
CA ILE A 9 6.78 -4.99 -2.49
C ILE A 9 7.84 -5.84 -3.17
N ASP A 10 8.75 -6.40 -2.39
CA ASP A 10 9.64 -7.46 -2.88
C ASP A 10 8.86 -8.76 -3.13
N ARG A 11 9.54 -9.75 -3.74
CA ARG A 11 8.97 -11.09 -3.95
C ARG A 11 9.25 -12.04 -2.79
N ALA A 12 9.72 -11.55 -1.65
CA ALA A 12 9.95 -12.39 -0.48
C ALA A 12 8.62 -12.86 0.11
N ASP A 13 8.64 -14.05 0.69
CA ASP A 13 7.45 -14.63 1.29
C ASP A 13 6.88 -13.72 2.39
N GLY A 14 5.56 -13.57 2.35
CA GLY A 14 4.81 -12.82 3.34
C GLY A 14 4.84 -11.29 3.18
N SER A 15 5.49 -10.70 2.16
CA SER A 15 5.48 -9.23 1.99
C SER A 15 4.07 -8.66 1.77
N LEU A 16 3.28 -9.30 0.92
CA LEU A 16 1.85 -8.96 0.77
C LEU A 16 1.05 -9.22 2.06
N GLN A 17 1.26 -10.36 2.71
CA GLN A 17 0.55 -10.72 3.94
C GLN A 17 0.82 -9.71 5.08
N ARG A 18 2.07 -9.27 5.23
CA ARG A 18 2.47 -8.26 6.22
C ARG A 18 1.80 -6.91 5.94
N LEU A 19 1.74 -6.50 4.67
CA LEU A 19 1.04 -5.29 4.24
C LEU A 19 -0.46 -5.34 4.57
N ILE A 20 -1.16 -6.38 4.11
CA ILE A 20 -2.60 -6.55 4.34
C ILE A 20 -2.90 -6.63 5.84
N GLY A 21 -2.11 -7.43 6.57
CA GLY A 21 -2.27 -7.56 8.01
C GLY A 21 -2.05 -6.24 8.76
N LEU A 22 -1.12 -5.38 8.33
CA LEU A 22 -0.93 -4.07 8.93
C LEU A 22 -2.17 -3.19 8.73
N VAL A 23 -2.67 -3.09 7.50
CA VAL A 23 -3.80 -2.22 7.13
C VAL A 23 -5.05 -2.61 7.94
N GLU A 24 -5.39 -3.89 7.96
CA GLU A 24 -6.55 -4.40 8.69
C GLU A 24 -6.42 -4.18 10.21
N ARG A 25 -5.26 -4.47 10.81
CA ARG A 25 -5.01 -4.26 12.25
C ARG A 25 -5.03 -2.80 12.67
N ARG A 26 -4.84 -1.87 11.73
CA ARG A 26 -4.85 -0.41 12.01
C ARG A 26 -6.22 0.23 11.83
N GLY A 27 -7.23 -0.59 11.55
CA GLY A 27 -8.62 -0.16 11.47
C GLY A 27 -8.94 0.51 10.14
N PHE A 28 -8.32 0.06 9.06
CA PHE A 28 -8.71 0.44 7.71
C PHE A 28 -9.46 -0.73 7.06
N HIS A 29 -10.44 -0.42 6.23
CA HIS A 29 -11.01 -1.33 5.25
C HIS A 29 -10.17 -1.29 3.99
N ILE A 30 -9.99 -2.44 3.34
CA ILE A 30 -9.46 -2.52 1.99
C ILE A 30 -10.66 -2.56 1.05
N ASP A 31 -10.87 -1.47 0.31
CA ASP A 31 -11.96 -1.36 -0.65
C ASP A 31 -11.54 -1.84 -2.05
N GLY A 32 -10.23 -1.94 -2.32
CA GLY A 32 -9.72 -2.48 -3.58
C GLY A 32 -8.20 -2.70 -3.58
N MET A 33 -7.73 -3.61 -4.43
CA MET A 33 -6.31 -3.89 -4.61
C MET A 33 -6.03 -4.28 -6.07
N SER A 34 -5.04 -3.64 -6.67
CA SER A 34 -4.48 -4.04 -7.97
C SER A 34 -2.99 -4.31 -7.82
N MET A 35 -2.48 -5.33 -8.52
CA MET A 35 -1.09 -5.74 -8.47
C MET A 35 -0.53 -5.82 -9.88
N PHE A 36 0.65 -5.23 -10.07
CA PHE A 36 1.38 -5.17 -11.33
C PHE A 36 2.75 -5.80 -11.14
N ASP A 37 3.21 -6.57 -12.12
CA ASP A 37 4.53 -7.19 -12.09
C ASP A 37 5.58 -6.21 -12.67
N GLU A 38 6.67 -6.00 -11.94
CA GLU A 38 7.81 -5.16 -12.34
C GLU A 38 9.13 -5.94 -12.32
N GLY A 39 9.03 -7.25 -12.56
CA GLY A 39 10.18 -8.16 -12.55
C GLY A 39 10.67 -8.40 -11.13
N ALA A 40 11.68 -7.63 -10.70
CA ALA A 40 12.31 -7.79 -9.38
C ALA A 40 11.37 -7.46 -8.22
N PHE A 41 10.31 -6.69 -8.47
CA PHE A 41 9.34 -6.26 -7.49
C PHE A 41 7.92 -6.39 -8.04
N ARG A 42 6.94 -6.13 -7.17
CA ARG A 42 5.54 -5.96 -7.57
C ARG A 42 5.05 -4.59 -7.10
N ARG A 43 4.33 -3.89 -7.96
CA ARG A 43 3.62 -2.67 -7.57
C ARG A 43 2.20 -3.03 -7.16
N ILE A 44 1.74 -2.42 -6.08
CA ILE A 44 0.41 -2.56 -5.51
C ILE A 44 -0.23 -1.17 -5.50
N ALA A 45 -1.42 -1.06 -6.07
CA ALA A 45 -2.33 0.03 -5.80
C ALA A 45 -3.36 -0.47 -4.78
N LEU A 46 -3.29 0.06 -3.56
CA LEU A 46 -4.16 -0.37 -2.45
C LEU A 46 -5.13 0.75 -2.10
N THR A 47 -6.42 0.53 -2.36
CA THR A 47 -7.48 1.46 -2.01
C THR A 47 -8.03 1.12 -0.63
N VAL A 48 -7.91 2.06 0.30
CA VAL A 48 -8.28 1.89 1.70
C VAL A 48 -9.22 2.98 2.18
N ARG A 49 -9.98 2.67 3.22
CA ARG A 49 -10.84 3.63 3.90
C ARG A 49 -10.77 3.42 5.40
N GLY A 50 -10.64 4.50 6.16
CA GLY A 50 -10.72 4.44 7.61
C GLY A 50 -12.05 3.86 8.09
N ARG A 51 -12.03 2.96 9.07
CA ARG A 51 -13.26 2.47 9.73
C ARG A 51 -14.01 3.57 10.50
N ASP A 52 -13.28 4.59 10.93
CA ASP A 52 -13.78 5.76 11.64
C ASP A 52 -12.97 7.03 11.26
N ALA A 53 -13.45 8.19 11.70
CA ALA A 53 -12.82 9.49 11.44
C ALA A 53 -11.47 9.70 12.17
N ALA A 54 -11.11 8.82 13.11
CA ALA A 54 -9.83 8.91 13.83
C ALA A 54 -8.67 8.21 13.07
N ARG A 55 -8.95 7.55 11.94
CA ARG A 55 -7.93 6.91 11.10
C ARG A 55 -7.27 7.94 10.19
N CYS A 56 -5.94 8.00 10.25
CA CYS A 56 -5.13 8.94 9.48
C CYS A 56 -4.24 8.18 8.49
N LEU A 57 -4.36 8.52 7.20
CA LEU A 57 -3.61 7.87 6.12
C LEU A 57 -2.10 8.11 6.24
N ASP A 58 -1.68 9.28 6.72
CA ASP A 58 -0.25 9.57 6.93
C ASP A 58 0.37 8.67 7.99
N ASN A 59 -0.37 8.39 9.07
CA ASN A 59 0.07 7.48 10.11
C ASN A 59 0.15 6.04 9.60
N LEU A 60 -0.81 5.62 8.78
CA LEU A 60 -0.74 4.32 8.09
C LEU A 60 0.49 4.27 7.17
N GLY A 61 0.74 5.35 6.42
CA GLY A 61 1.91 5.47 5.55
C GLY A 61 3.23 5.25 6.27
N ARG A 62 3.45 5.99 7.36
CA ARG A 62 4.66 5.85 8.20
C ARG A 62 4.81 4.45 8.80
N GLN A 63 3.71 3.72 8.99
CA GLN A 63 3.74 2.34 9.48
C GLN A 63 4.06 1.35 8.37
N ILE A 64 3.57 1.60 7.15
CA ILE A 64 3.93 0.82 5.95
C ILE A 64 5.43 0.95 5.68
N ASP A 65 6.01 2.15 5.84
CA ASP A 65 7.44 2.40 5.64
C ASP A 65 8.35 1.61 6.60
N ARG A 66 7.78 1.05 7.68
CA ARG A 66 8.50 0.19 8.65
C ARG A 66 8.38 -1.31 8.35
N LEU A 67 7.59 -1.71 7.34
CA LEU A 67 7.47 -3.10 6.95
C LEU A 67 8.69 -3.54 6.14
N PHE A 68 9.25 -4.70 6.49
CA PHE A 68 10.30 -5.34 5.69
C PHE A 68 9.81 -5.61 4.26
N GLY A 69 10.63 -5.39 3.24
CA GLY A 69 10.26 -5.73 1.86
C GLY A 69 9.10 -4.93 1.27
N VAL A 70 8.74 -3.78 1.89
CA VAL A 70 7.67 -2.90 1.44
C VAL A 70 8.18 -1.46 1.38
N ARG A 71 7.80 -0.72 0.34
CA ARG A 71 8.16 0.70 0.15
C ARG A 71 6.96 1.45 -0.43
N ARG A 72 6.61 2.59 0.13
CA ARG A 72 5.62 3.50 -0.50
C ARG A 72 6.23 4.20 -1.70
N LEU A 73 5.44 4.34 -2.76
CA LEU A 73 5.77 5.15 -3.93
C LEU A 73 5.11 6.52 -3.79
N PRO A 74 5.79 7.62 -4.19
CA PRO A 74 5.16 8.92 -4.28
C PRO A 74 4.13 8.95 -5.41
N ASP A 75 3.08 9.76 -5.28
CA ASP A 75 2.02 9.87 -6.28
C ASP A 75 2.54 10.26 -7.68
N GLU A 76 3.66 10.97 -7.76
CA GLU A 76 4.33 11.34 -9.03
C GLU A 76 4.96 10.16 -9.78
N ALA A 77 5.31 9.07 -9.09
CA ALA A 77 5.90 7.89 -9.72
C ALA A 77 4.94 7.22 -10.73
N MET A 78 3.64 7.54 -10.66
CA MET A 78 2.64 7.09 -11.63
C MET A 78 2.66 7.82 -12.97
N ARG A 79 3.17 9.05 -13.07
CA ARG A 79 3.12 9.82 -14.32
C ARG A 79 4.05 9.27 -15.41
N SER A 80 5.03 8.44 -15.05
CA SER A 80 6.08 7.99 -15.96
C SER A 80 5.72 6.79 -16.85
N GLU A 81 4.53 6.20 -16.70
CA GLU A 81 4.11 5.00 -17.47
C GLU A 81 2.94 5.25 -18.43
N ALA A 82 2.48 6.51 -18.55
CA ALA A 82 1.41 6.91 -19.47
C ALA A 82 1.92 7.71 -20.69
N ALA A 83 3.23 7.67 -20.97
CA ALA A 83 3.89 8.34 -22.10
C ALA A 83 4.50 7.31 -23.08
#